data_AF-A0A3P7F9N0-F1
#
_entry.id   AF-A0A3P7F9N0-F1
#
_cell.length_a   1.000
_cell.length_b   1.000
_cell.length_c   1.000
_cell.angle_alpha   90.00
_cell.angle_beta   90.00
_cell.angle_gamma   90.00
#
_symmetry.space_group_name_H-M   'P 1'
#
loop_
_entity.id
_entity.type
_entity.pdbx_description
1 polymer ?
#
loop_
_entity_poly.entity_id
_entity_poly.type
_entity_poly.pdbx_seq_one_letter_code
_entity_poly.pdbx_strand_id
1 'polypeptide(L)'
;MTEEASLKYGINLPTRSIVSLPAGERTLFLVGTQSLKQDNQIYMLEVDDDWLDISTRSFDHPSGEIWSMSSSFVDSNIFATCYVALNDTIRSGVGLWKMNDDESNLVELAQYISPSKSGKCIS
;
A
#
# COMPACT_ATOMS: atom_id res chain seq x y z
N MET A 1 -3.03 24.60 29.45
CA MET A 1 -3.37 23.31 28.84
C MET A 1 -2.55 23.26 27.57
N THR A 2 -1.47 22.48 27.54
CA THR A 2 -0.70 22.28 26.31
C THR A 2 -1.60 21.47 25.39
N GLU A 3 -2.08 22.07 24.30
CA GLU A 3 -2.84 21.35 23.29
C GLU A 3 -1.92 20.26 22.75
N GLU A 4 -2.23 18.99 23.05
CA GLU A 4 -1.50 17.88 22.45
C GLU A 4 -1.69 17.98 20.94
N ALA A 5 -0.61 18.33 20.23
CA ALA A 5 -0.65 18.49 18.80
C ALA A 5 -1.09 17.15 18.18
N SER A 6 -2.23 17.15 17.46
CA SER A 6 -2.67 15.95 16.78
C SER A 6 -1.83 15.75 15.51
N LEU A 7 -1.02 14.71 15.46
CA LEU A 7 -0.28 14.34 14.26
C LEU A 7 -1.23 13.74 13.21
N LYS A 8 -1.22 14.30 11.99
CA LYS A 8 -2.11 13.88 10.88
C LYS A 8 -1.39 14.01 9.55
N TYR A 9 -1.59 13.03 8.67
CA TYR A 9 -1.14 13.08 7.29
C TYR A 9 -2.30 12.78 6.34
N GLY A 10 -2.45 13.57 5.28
CA GLY A 10 -3.52 13.43 4.29
C GLY A 10 -3.05 12.75 3.01
N ILE A 11 -3.79 11.74 2.54
CA ILE A 11 -3.56 11.08 1.24
C ILE A 11 -4.66 11.51 0.27
N ASN A 12 -4.27 11.93 -0.95
CA ASN A 12 -5.17 12.52 -1.95
C ASN A 12 -6.07 11.50 -2.66
N LEU A 13 -5.80 10.21 -2.49
CA LEU A 13 -6.58 9.11 -3.05
C LEU A 13 -7.34 8.38 -1.94
N PRO A 14 -8.52 7.79 -2.24
CA PRO A 14 -9.17 6.88 -1.30
C PRO A 14 -8.21 5.76 -0.89
N THR A 15 -8.14 5.43 0.40
CA THR A 15 -7.31 4.36 0.95
C THR A 15 -8.18 3.38 1.72
N ARG A 16 -7.67 2.15 1.89
CA ARG A 16 -8.37 1.11 2.68
C ARG A 16 -7.46 0.30 3.57
N SER A 17 -6.27 -0.03 3.08
CA SER A 17 -5.36 -0.92 3.77
C SER A 17 -4.19 -0.13 4.35
N ILE A 18 -3.82 -0.48 5.58
CA ILE A 18 -2.64 0.04 6.27
C ILE A 18 -1.96 -1.12 7.00
N VAL A 19 -0.63 -1.18 6.96
CA VAL A 19 0.19 -2.16 7.70
C VAL A 19 1.43 -1.47 8.25
N SER A 20 1.97 -1.95 9.38
CA SER A 20 3.28 -1.51 9.87
C SER A 20 4.42 -2.28 9.20
N LEU A 21 5.60 -1.69 9.11
CA LEU A 21 6.83 -2.36 8.67
C LEU A 21 7.77 -2.61 9.85
N PRO A 22 8.54 -3.72 9.87
CA PRO A 22 9.57 -3.92 10.88
C PRO A 22 10.76 -2.99 10.63
N ALA A 23 10.92 -1.92 11.40
CA ALA A 23 11.93 -0.88 11.12
C ALA A 23 12.83 -0.49 12.32
N GLY A 24 13.00 -1.40 13.28
CA GLY A 24 13.82 -1.15 14.47
C GLY A 24 13.22 -0.06 15.35
N GLU A 25 13.96 1.03 15.55
CA GLU A 25 13.50 2.21 16.29
C GLU A 25 12.55 3.10 15.45
N ARG A 26 12.54 2.96 14.12
CA ARG A 26 11.69 3.78 13.24
C ARG A 26 10.25 3.28 13.25
N THR A 27 9.31 4.22 13.14
CA THR A 27 7.88 3.91 13.01
C THR A 27 7.43 4.08 11.56
N LEU A 28 7.29 2.96 10.85
CA LEU A 28 6.94 2.94 9.43
C LEU A 28 5.59 2.27 9.18
N PHE A 29 4.77 2.87 8.31
CA PHE A 29 3.52 2.31 7.81
C PHE A 29 3.49 2.29 6.29
N LEU A 30 2.85 1.28 5.71
CA LEU A 30 2.42 1.29 4.31
C LEU A 30 0.92 1.53 4.24
N VAL A 31 0.48 2.36 3.30
CA VAL A 31 -0.93 2.64 3.00
C VAL A 31 -1.22 2.38 1.53
N GLY A 32 -2.20 1.55 1.24
CA GLY A 32 -2.62 1.19 -0.12
C GLY A 32 -3.87 1.95 -0.57
N THR A 33 -3.81 2.55 -1.75
CA THR A 33 -4.95 3.28 -2.34
C THR A 33 -5.95 2.36 -3.06
N GLN A 34 -7.16 2.88 -3.30
CA GLN A 34 -8.26 2.20 -3.99
C GLN A 34 -8.99 3.14 -4.97
N SER A 35 -8.24 3.72 -5.90
CA SER A 35 -8.81 4.55 -6.96
C SER A 35 -9.15 3.71 -8.19
N LEU A 36 -10.35 3.89 -8.73
CA LEU A 36 -10.72 3.40 -10.08
C LEU A 36 -10.42 4.42 -11.19
N LYS A 37 -10.05 5.65 -10.83
CA LYS A 37 -9.94 6.79 -11.76
C LYS A 37 -8.50 7.26 -11.98
N GLN A 38 -7.60 6.87 -11.10
CA GLN A 38 -6.20 7.28 -11.08
C GLN A 38 -5.36 6.05 -10.74
N ASP A 39 -4.09 6.07 -11.15
CA ASP A 39 -3.17 5.00 -10.82
C ASP A 39 -3.03 4.85 -9.31
N ASN A 40 -3.03 3.60 -8.86
CA ASN A 40 -2.94 3.29 -7.45
C ASN A 40 -1.50 3.32 -6.97
N GLN A 41 -1.32 3.64 -5.70
CA GLN A 41 -0.02 3.84 -5.08
C GLN A 41 0.04 3.16 -3.71
N ILE A 42 1.25 2.81 -3.33
CA ILE A 42 1.61 2.45 -1.95
C ILE A 42 2.34 3.65 -1.36
N TYR A 43 1.80 4.21 -0.27
CA TYR A 43 2.47 5.26 0.49
C TYR A 43 3.22 4.63 1.66
N MET A 44 4.51 4.87 1.74
CA MET A 44 5.30 4.65 2.95
C MET A 44 5.28 5.93 3.78
N LEU A 45 4.83 5.82 5.02
CA LEU A 45 4.77 6.89 6.00
C LEU A 45 5.79 6.58 7.09
N GLU A 46 6.67 7.53 7.35
CA GLU A 46 7.62 7.47 8.47
C GLU A 46 7.24 8.56 9.47
N VAL A 47 6.91 8.11 10.67
CA VAL A 47 6.62 8.98 11.81
C VAL A 47 7.94 9.24 12.54
N ASP A 48 8.21 10.50 12.83
CA ASP A 48 9.37 10.89 13.62
C ASP A 48 9.24 10.45 15.10
N ASP A 49 10.37 10.36 15.79
CA ASP A 49 10.42 9.82 17.16
C ASP A 49 9.64 10.69 18.17
N ASP A 50 9.51 11.99 17.88
CA ASP A 50 8.80 12.97 18.71
C ASP A 50 7.29 13.06 18.38
N TRP A 51 6.80 12.32 17.38
CA TRP A 51 5.42 12.34 16.91
C TRP A 51 4.91 13.73 16.48
N LEU A 52 5.79 14.53 15.87
CA LEU A 52 5.53 15.88 15.39
C LEU A 52 5.38 15.96 13.86
N ASP A 53 5.99 15.04 13.11
CA ASP A 53 5.97 15.04 11.65
C ASP A 53 5.80 13.64 11.04
N ILE A 54 5.26 13.61 9.82
CA ILE A 54 5.15 12.41 9.00
C ILE A 54 5.79 12.68 7.66
N SER A 55 6.95 12.06 7.42
CA SER A 55 7.55 12.05 6.09
C SER A 55 6.93 10.94 5.23
N THR A 56 6.88 11.16 3.91
CA THR A 56 6.17 10.27 3.00
C THR A 56 6.98 9.95 1.75
N ARG A 57 6.79 8.73 1.26
CA ARG A 57 7.23 8.28 -0.06
C ARG A 57 6.11 7.51 -0.71
N SER A 58 5.93 7.65 -2.02
CA SER A 58 4.95 6.88 -2.78
C SER A 58 5.63 5.97 -3.82
N PHE A 59 5.04 4.80 -4.03
CA PHE A 59 5.41 3.85 -5.06
C PHE A 59 4.19 3.55 -5.93
N ASP A 60 4.38 3.53 -7.25
CA ASP A 60 3.30 3.17 -8.15
C ASP A 60 2.95 1.67 -8.02
N HIS A 61 1.67 1.36 -7.89
CA HIS A 61 1.16 0.00 -7.77
C HIS A 61 0.47 -0.44 -9.08
N PRO A 62 1.14 -1.26 -9.92
CA PRO A 62 0.70 -1.51 -11.29
C PRO A 62 -0.53 -2.43 -11.40
N SER A 63 -0.95 -3.06 -10.30
CA SER A 63 -1.95 -4.14 -10.33
C SER A 63 -3.39 -3.70 -10.00
N GLY A 64 -3.64 -2.39 -9.85
CA GLY A 64 -4.97 -1.84 -9.56
C GLY A 64 -5.19 -1.52 -8.08
N GLU A 65 -6.46 -1.52 -7.65
CA GLU A 65 -6.88 -1.13 -6.30
C GLU A 65 -6.32 -2.10 -5.25
N ILE A 66 -5.80 -1.58 -4.14
CA ILE A 66 -5.26 -2.39 -3.05
C ILE A 66 -6.32 -2.64 -1.98
N TRP A 67 -6.80 -3.87 -1.89
CA TRP A 67 -7.86 -4.28 -0.97
C TRP A 67 -7.36 -4.75 0.38
N SER A 68 -6.17 -5.34 0.43
CA SER A 68 -5.50 -5.76 1.66
C SER A 68 -3.99 -5.77 1.45
N MET A 69 -3.24 -5.66 2.53
CA MET A 69 -1.78 -5.76 2.53
C MET A 69 -1.29 -6.61 3.70
N SER A 70 -0.08 -7.13 3.56
CA SER A 70 0.68 -7.78 4.63
C SER A 70 2.15 -7.46 4.44
N SER A 71 2.84 -6.99 5.48
CA SER A 71 4.27 -6.75 5.43
C SER A 71 5.05 -8.01 5.79
N SER A 72 6.27 -8.13 5.25
CA SER A 72 7.22 -9.16 5.70
C SER A 72 7.72 -8.78 7.09
N PHE A 73 7.80 -9.76 7.99
CA PHE A 73 8.34 -9.55 9.33
C PHE A 73 9.88 -9.53 9.37
N VAL A 74 10.54 -10.05 8.32
CA VAL A 74 12.01 -10.19 8.24
C VAL A 74 12.64 -9.06 7.43
N ASP A 75 11.93 -8.56 6.42
CA ASP A 75 12.46 -7.61 5.46
C ASP A 75 11.45 -6.47 5.27
N SER A 76 11.77 -5.28 5.78
CA SER A 76 10.92 -4.09 5.68
C SER A 76 10.61 -3.68 4.24
N ASN A 77 11.43 -4.11 3.27
CA ASN A 77 11.27 -3.75 1.87
C ASN A 77 10.32 -4.68 1.14
N ILE A 78 9.86 -5.77 1.77
CA ILE A 78 8.97 -6.77 1.15
C ILE A 78 7.58 -6.71 1.76
N PHE A 79 6.56 -6.69 0.91
CA PHE A 79 5.16 -6.76 1.32
C PHE A 79 4.32 -7.47 0.25
N ALA A 80 3.15 -7.94 0.66
CA ALA A 80 2.15 -8.55 -0.21
C ALA A 80 0.91 -7.67 -0.29
N THR A 81 0.25 -7.67 -1.43
CA THR A 81 -1.03 -6.98 -1.67
C THR A 81 -2.06 -7.95 -2.22
N CYS A 82 -3.30 -7.88 -1.75
CA CYS A 82 -4.45 -8.37 -2.49
C CYS A 82 -5.04 -7.21 -3.30
N TYR A 83 -5.20 -7.38 -4.60
CA TYR A 83 -5.65 -6.30 -5.48
C TYR A 83 -6.78 -6.72 -6.42
N VAL A 84 -7.50 -5.71 -6.91
CA VAL A 84 -8.50 -5.84 -7.96
C VAL A 84 -8.22 -4.79 -9.04
N ALA A 85 -8.18 -5.23 -10.29
CA ALA A 85 -8.10 -4.37 -11.46
C ALA A 85 -9.41 -4.49 -12.25
N LEU A 86 -10.01 -3.33 -12.56
CA LEU A 86 -11.16 -3.22 -13.44
C LEU A 86 -10.68 -2.72 -14.81
N ASN A 87 -10.27 -3.66 -15.67
CA ASN A 87 -10.04 -3.40 -17.09
C ASN A 87 -11.28 -3.88 -17.88
N ASP A 88 -11.11 -4.36 -19.12
CA ASP A 88 -12.20 -5.01 -19.90
C ASP A 88 -12.90 -6.14 -19.10
N THR A 89 -12.16 -6.77 -18.19
CA THR A 89 -12.66 -7.76 -17.23
C THR A 89 -12.16 -7.45 -15.83
N ILE A 90 -12.95 -7.83 -14.82
CA ILE A 90 -12.50 -7.80 -13.42
C ILE A 90 -11.44 -8.89 -13.24
N ARG A 91 -10.25 -8.47 -12.81
CA ARG A 91 -9.17 -9.36 -12.40
C ARG A 91 -8.86 -9.11 -10.94
N SER A 92 -8.72 -10.18 -10.17
CA SER A 92 -8.23 -10.08 -8.80
C SER A 92 -7.02 -10.97 -8.63
N GLY A 93 -6.10 -10.56 -7.77
CA GLY A 93 -4.86 -11.28 -7.56
C GLY A 93 -4.18 -10.93 -6.26
N VAL A 94 -3.06 -11.60 -6.04
CA VAL A 94 -2.14 -11.34 -4.94
C VAL A 94 -0.76 -11.15 -5.53
N GLY A 95 -0.06 -10.09 -5.11
CA GLY A 95 1.30 -9.77 -5.54
C GLY A 95 2.22 -9.71 -4.34
N LEU A 96 3.45 -10.21 -4.49
CA LEU A 96 4.55 -10.00 -3.58
C LEU A 96 5.50 -8.98 -4.22
N TRP A 97 5.78 -7.91 -3.49
CA TRP A 97 6.50 -6.76 -4.01
C TRP A 97 7.71 -6.46 -3.15
N LYS A 98 8.75 -5.91 -3.79
CA LYS A 98 9.88 -5.29 -3.12
C LYS A 98 9.92 -3.80 -3.46
N MET A 99 10.00 -2.95 -2.44
CA MET A 99 10.25 -1.52 -2.63
C MET A 99 11.70 -1.32 -3.07
N ASN A 100 11.91 -0.54 -4.14
CA ASN A 100 13.24 -0.10 -4.52
C ASN A 100 13.54 1.22 -3.82
N ASP A 101 14.61 1.31 -3.03
CA ASP A 101 14.94 2.53 -2.29
C ASP A 101 15.38 3.67 -3.21
N ASP A 102 15.83 3.40 -4.43
CA ASP A 102 16.31 4.43 -5.36
C ASP A 102 15.24 4.92 -6.34
N GLU A 103 14.16 4.16 -6.51
CA GLU A 103 13.15 4.39 -7.53
C GLU A 103 11.73 4.43 -6.91
N SER A 104 10.82 5.21 -7.48
CA SER A 104 9.40 5.26 -7.04
C SER A 104 8.58 4.06 -7.56
N ASN A 105 9.22 2.91 -7.77
CA ASN A 105 8.61 1.71 -8.32
C ASN A 105 8.65 0.52 -7.35
N LEU A 106 7.81 -0.46 -7.65
CA LEU A 106 7.77 -1.75 -6.98
C LEU A 106 8.33 -2.81 -7.92
N VAL A 107 9.23 -3.65 -7.39
CA VAL A 107 9.71 -4.85 -8.08
C VAL A 107 8.78 -6.01 -7.74
N GLU A 108 8.17 -6.62 -8.76
CA GLU A 108 7.36 -7.83 -8.59
C GLU A 108 8.27 -9.03 -8.29
N LEU A 109 8.04 -9.68 -7.15
CA LEU A 109 8.75 -10.90 -6.74
C LEU A 109 7.96 -12.17 -7.08
N ALA A 110 6.64 -12.12 -6.97
CA ALA A 110 5.73 -13.20 -7.31
C ALA A 110 4.30 -12.67 -7.47
N GLN A 111 3.47 -13.37 -8.25
CA GLN A 111 2.07 -12.99 -8.45
C GLN A 111 1.19 -14.24 -8.61
N TYR A 112 -0.03 -14.14 -8.07
CA TYR A 112 -1.13 -15.04 -8.37
C TYR A 112 -2.30 -14.22 -8.92
N ILE A 113 -2.78 -14.57 -10.11
CA ILE A 113 -3.99 -13.98 -10.70
C ILE A 113 -5.11 -15.01 -10.59
N SER A 114 -6.23 -14.62 -10.00
CA SER A 114 -7.40 -15.49 -9.92
C SER A 114 -7.99 -15.72 -11.33
N PRO A 115 -8.49 -16.93 -11.63
CA PRO A 115 -9.20 -17.17 -12.88
C PRO A 115 -10.38 -16.20 -13.00
N SER A 116 -10.56 -15.58 -14.17
CA SER A 116 -11.71 -14.72 -14.44
C SER A 116 -13.00 -15.49 -14.19
N LYS A 117 -13.74 -15.14 -13.14
CA LYS A 117 -15.08 -15.70 -12.93
C LYS A 117 -16.02 -15.03 -13.92
N SER A 118 -16.61 -15.80 -14.84
CA SER A 118 -17.84 -15.41 -15.51
C SER A 118 -18.99 -15.47 -14.49
N GLY A 119 -19.04 -14.53 -13.57
CA GLY A 119 -20.02 -14.48 -12.49
C GLY A 119 -19.98 -13.12 -11.83
N LYS A 120 -21.17 -12.53 -11.61
CA LYS A 120 -21.30 -11.22 -10.97
C LYS A 120 -20.58 -11.23 -9.62
N CYS A 121 -19.68 -10.27 -9.41
CA CYS A 121 -19.17 -9.97 -8.07
C CYS A 121 -20.37 -9.49 -7.25
N ILE A 122 -20.84 -10.31 -6.31
CA ILE A 122 -21.89 -9.91 -5.38
C ILE A 122 -21.15 -9.17 -4.26
N SER A 123 -21.31 -7.85 -4.23
CA SER A 123 -20.91 -7.00 -3.10
C SER A 123 -21.66 -7.37 -1.84
#